data_AF-A0A661KCD7-F1
#
_entry.id   AF-A0A661KCD7-F1
#
_cell.length_a   1.000
_cell.length_b   1.000
_cell.length_c   1.000
_cell.angle_alpha   90.00
_cell.angle_beta   90.00
_cell.angle_gamma   90.00
#
_symmetry.space_group_name_H-M   'P 1'
#
loop_
_entity.id
_entity.type
_entity.pdbx_description
1 polymer ?
#
loop_
_entity_poly.entity_id
_entity_poly.type
_entity_poly.pdbx_seq_one_letter_code
_entity_poly.pdbx_strand_id
1 'polypeptide(L)'
;MKGSYFSLYEWLVIVLLSLCGALMNFYLPVKSITQRLDIPGPAAGMALLGGLIFVVWVSLGRGLIGKRYAGITIAVLLASFCLFLRPWYGVISPSWFSIYGILALFVLGLWVELLQGRWEVVGGGLGNLFCLGITWLALGLHLHVWAPAKFVPLLLLASFLSGAVGVLLARVVGGLVGGSAIMKRSYRG
;
A
#
# COMPACT_ATOMS: atom_id res chain seq x y z
N MET A 1 -28.04 6.20 20.18
CA MET A 1 -26.70 5.65 19.91
C MET A 1 -26.09 6.46 18.76
N LYS A 2 -24.96 7.13 18.99
CA LYS A 2 -24.26 7.87 17.93
C LYS A 2 -23.81 6.86 16.86
N GLY A 3 -24.20 7.09 15.61
CA GLY A 3 -23.86 6.20 14.50
C GLY A 3 -22.34 6.06 14.31
N SER A 4 -21.92 4.91 13.76
CA SER A 4 -20.52 4.65 13.37
C SER A 4 -20.01 5.71 12.38
N TYR A 5 -18.73 6.10 12.48
CA TYR A 5 -18.11 7.10 11.59
C TYR A 5 -18.15 6.68 10.11
N PHE A 6 -17.90 5.40 9.86
CA PHE A 6 -18.10 4.77 8.56
C PHE A 6 -19.44 4.02 8.56
N SER A 7 -20.21 4.23 7.49
CA SER A 7 -21.39 3.45 7.17
C SER A 7 -21.03 2.00 6.86
N LEU A 8 -22.02 1.11 6.89
CA LEU A 8 -21.82 -0.30 6.58
C LEU A 8 -21.27 -0.51 5.16
N TYR A 9 -21.72 0.29 4.19
CA TYR A 9 -21.20 0.27 2.82
C TYR A 9 -19.72 0.68 2.76
N GLU A 10 -19.33 1.74 3.46
CA GLU A 10 -17.93 2.18 3.49
C GLU A 10 -17.02 1.15 4.17
N TRP A 11 -17.49 0.52 5.25
CA TRP A 11 -16.78 -0.60 5.88
C TRP A 11 -16.58 -1.77 4.92
N LEU A 12 -17.61 -2.11 4.14
CA LEU A 12 -17.52 -3.17 3.14
C LEU A 12 -16.46 -2.83 2.08
N VAL A 13 -16.42 -1.59 1.58
CA VAL A 13 -15.38 -1.14 0.64
C VAL A 13 -13.98 -1.21 1.27
N ILE A 14 -13.83 -0.72 2.51
CA ILE A 14 -12.56 -0.76 3.25
C ILE A 14 -12.05 -2.20 3.35
N VAL A 15 -12.90 -3.13 3.81
CA VAL A 15 -12.54 -4.53 4.02
C VAL A 15 -12.19 -5.21 2.69
N LEU A 16 -13.00 -5.03 1.65
CA LEU A 16 -12.75 -5.63 0.34
C LEU A 16 -11.44 -5.15 -0.28
N LEU A 17 -11.17 -3.84 -0.27
CA LEU A 17 -9.94 -3.30 -0.85
C LEU A 17 -8.70 -3.75 -0.06
N SER A 18 -8.79 -3.75 1.27
CA SER A 18 -7.70 -4.23 2.14
C SER A 18 -7.39 -5.71 1.89
N LEU A 19 -8.44 -6.53 1.75
CA LEU A 19 -8.30 -7.96 1.45
C LEU A 19 -7.73 -8.18 0.05
N CYS A 20 -8.23 -7.49 -0.96
CA CYS A 20 -7.72 -7.59 -2.33
C CYS A 20 -6.22 -7.22 -2.40
N GLY A 21 -5.82 -6.13 -1.75
CA GLY A 21 -4.41 -5.75 -1.67
C GLY A 21 -3.55 -6.81 -0.97
N ALA A 22 -4.04 -7.38 0.14
CA ALA A 22 -3.34 -8.46 0.83
C ALA A 22 -3.22 -9.73 -0.03
N LEU A 23 -4.28 -10.16 -0.70
CA LEU A 23 -4.24 -11.32 -1.60
C LEU A 23 -3.29 -11.06 -2.78
N MET A 24 -3.30 -9.86 -3.35
CA MET A 24 -2.39 -9.47 -4.41
C MET A 24 -0.93 -9.54 -3.97
N ASN A 25 -0.63 -9.10 -2.73
CA ASN A 25 0.70 -9.25 -2.13
C ASN A 25 1.17 -10.71 -2.04
N PHE A 26 0.25 -11.67 -1.81
CA PHE A 26 0.60 -13.09 -1.72
C PHE A 26 0.70 -13.80 -3.06
N TYR A 27 -0.22 -13.52 -3.98
CA TYR A 27 -0.33 -14.28 -5.23
C TYR A 27 0.52 -13.71 -6.36
N LEU A 28 0.96 -12.46 -6.28
CA LEU A 28 1.92 -11.95 -7.26
C LEU A 28 3.27 -12.65 -7.06
N PRO A 29 3.86 -13.24 -8.12
CA PRO A 29 5.15 -13.92 -8.04
C PRO A 29 6.31 -12.90 -8.05
N VAL A 30 6.26 -11.93 -7.13
CA VAL A 30 7.17 -10.77 -7.07
C VAL A 30 8.62 -11.22 -6.98
N LYS A 31 8.91 -12.27 -6.19
CA LYS A 31 10.25 -12.86 -6.09
C LYS A 31 10.77 -13.37 -7.44
N SER A 32 9.92 -14.03 -8.23
CA SER A 32 10.30 -14.53 -9.55
C SER A 32 10.54 -13.38 -10.53
N ILE A 33 9.75 -12.30 -10.44
CA ILE A 33 9.93 -11.10 -11.26
C ILE A 33 11.27 -10.42 -10.93
N THR A 34 11.56 -10.18 -9.65
CA THR A 34 12.81 -9.52 -9.23
C THR A 34 14.05 -10.35 -9.55
N GLN A 35 13.96 -11.68 -9.44
CA GLN A 35 15.05 -12.59 -9.81
C GLN A 35 15.33 -12.58 -11.31
N ARG A 36 14.29 -12.54 -12.16
CA ARG A 36 14.46 -12.44 -13.62
C ARG A 36 15.10 -11.12 -14.05
N LEU A 37 14.88 -10.05 -13.29
CA LEU A 37 15.45 -8.73 -13.55
C LEU A 37 16.85 -8.54 -12.94
N ASP A 38 17.37 -9.57 -12.25
CA ASP A 38 18.65 -9.54 -11.53
C ASP A 38 18.77 -8.33 -10.57
N ILE A 39 17.65 -7.96 -9.94
CA ILE A 39 17.60 -6.84 -9.00
C ILE A 39 17.89 -7.37 -7.60
N PRO A 40 19.04 -7.03 -7.00
CA PRO A 40 19.42 -7.58 -5.71
C PRO A 40 18.84 -6.76 -4.56
N GLY A 41 18.78 -7.41 -3.39
CA GLY A 41 18.43 -6.78 -2.13
C GLY A 41 17.08 -7.25 -1.57
N PRO A 42 16.92 -7.17 -0.24
CA PRO A 42 15.65 -7.49 0.39
C PRO A 42 14.56 -6.53 -0.09
N ALA A 43 13.32 -7.00 -0.11
CA ALA A 43 12.17 -6.14 -0.42
C ALA A 43 12.22 -5.40 -1.79
N ALA A 44 13.08 -5.82 -2.73
CA ALA A 44 13.12 -5.24 -4.09
C ALA A 44 11.74 -5.26 -4.79
N GLY A 45 10.93 -6.26 -4.46
CA GLY A 45 9.54 -6.35 -4.88
C GLY A 45 8.67 -5.16 -4.48
N MET A 46 8.81 -4.71 -3.24
CA MET A 46 8.12 -3.52 -2.73
C MET A 46 8.64 -2.24 -3.40
N ALA A 47 9.93 -2.17 -3.69
CA ALA A 47 10.50 -1.05 -4.45
C ALA A 47 9.89 -0.94 -5.85
N LEU A 48 9.72 -2.06 -6.57
CA LEU A 48 9.24 -2.02 -7.95
C LEU A 48 7.72 -2.00 -8.06
N LEU A 49 7.04 -2.77 -7.22
CA LEU A 49 5.61 -3.07 -7.33
C LEU A 49 4.80 -2.64 -6.10
N GLY A 50 5.41 -2.04 -5.08
CA GLY A 50 4.70 -1.59 -3.88
C GLY A 50 3.58 -0.58 -4.17
N GLY A 51 3.70 0.19 -5.25
CA GLY A 51 2.61 1.00 -5.77
C GLY A 51 1.36 0.22 -6.14
N LEU A 52 1.53 -0.91 -6.82
CA LEU A 52 0.44 -1.79 -7.24
C LEU A 52 -0.09 -2.63 -6.07
N ILE A 53 0.81 -3.11 -5.22
CA ILE A 53 0.49 -4.04 -4.12
C ILE A 53 -0.18 -3.31 -2.95
N PHE A 54 0.25 -2.08 -2.65
CA PHE A 54 -0.22 -1.33 -1.48
C PHE A 54 -0.88 -0.01 -1.84
N VAL A 55 -0.18 0.87 -2.56
CA VAL A 55 -0.62 2.27 -2.75
C VAL A 55 -1.92 2.36 -3.54
N VAL A 56 -2.10 1.55 -4.59
CA VAL A 56 -3.33 1.50 -5.40
C VAL A 56 -4.57 1.34 -4.52
N TRP A 57 -4.54 0.39 -3.58
CA TRP A 57 -5.70 0.00 -2.78
C TRP A 57 -6.03 1.07 -1.74
N VAL A 58 -4.99 1.59 -1.09
CA VAL A 58 -5.10 2.65 -0.10
C VAL A 58 -5.61 3.95 -0.72
N SER A 59 -5.02 4.36 -1.85
CA SER A 59 -5.41 5.58 -2.57
C SER A 59 -6.81 5.44 -3.19
N LEU A 60 -7.13 4.30 -3.81
CA LEU A 60 -8.44 4.03 -4.39
C LEU A 60 -9.53 4.12 -3.33
N GLY A 61 -9.36 3.44 -2.20
CA GLY A 61 -10.36 3.46 -1.14
C GLY A 61 -10.49 4.84 -0.49
N ARG A 62 -9.37 5.56 -0.31
CA ARG A 62 -9.42 6.95 0.16
C ARG A 62 -10.20 7.86 -0.79
N GLY A 63 -10.03 7.68 -2.09
CA GLY A 63 -10.74 8.41 -3.14
C GLY A 63 -12.24 8.05 -3.22
N LEU A 64 -12.58 6.76 -3.18
CA LEU A 64 -13.97 6.28 -3.28
C LEU A 64 -14.82 6.67 -2.07
N ILE A 65 -14.24 6.63 -0.86
CA ILE A 65 -14.97 6.93 0.38
C ILE A 65 -15.02 8.44 0.64
N GLY A 66 -13.98 9.19 0.25
CA GLY A 66 -13.92 10.64 0.43
C GLY A 66 -13.75 11.13 1.86
N LYS A 67 -13.92 10.28 2.88
CA LYS A 67 -13.75 10.61 4.30
C LYS A 67 -12.30 10.54 4.76
N ARG A 68 -11.97 11.36 5.77
CA ARG A 68 -10.68 11.31 6.45
C ARG A 68 -10.45 9.95 7.11
N TYR A 69 -9.19 9.56 7.19
CA TYR A 69 -8.71 8.31 7.79
C TYR A 69 -9.08 7.03 7.05
N ALA A 70 -9.81 7.10 5.94
CA ALA A 70 -10.14 5.93 5.15
C ALA A 70 -8.88 5.24 4.59
N GLY A 71 -7.88 6.03 4.12
CA GLY A 71 -6.63 5.47 3.61
C GLY A 71 -5.83 4.77 4.71
N ILE A 72 -5.70 5.41 5.87
CA ILE A 72 -5.02 4.82 7.04
C ILE A 72 -5.71 3.52 7.48
N THR A 73 -7.04 3.52 7.53
CA THR A 73 -7.81 2.35 7.96
C THR A 73 -7.61 1.18 7.00
N ILE A 74 -7.62 1.42 5.69
CA ILE A 74 -7.33 0.40 4.68
C ILE A 74 -5.90 -0.11 4.80
N ALA A 75 -4.92 0.78 4.94
CA ALA A 75 -3.52 0.41 5.11
C ALA A 75 -3.29 -0.51 6.34
N VAL A 76 -3.90 -0.17 7.48
CA VAL A 76 -3.77 -0.97 8.71
C VAL A 76 -4.47 -2.32 8.56
N LEU A 77 -5.68 -2.38 8.01
CA LEU A 77 -6.38 -3.65 7.77
C LEU A 77 -5.66 -4.52 6.74
N LEU A 78 -5.09 -3.91 5.70
CA LEU A 78 -4.25 -4.61 4.73
C LEU A 78 -3.06 -5.24 5.44
N ALA A 79 -2.38 -4.51 6.34
CA ALA A 79 -1.30 -5.04 7.16
C ALA A 79 -1.78 -6.22 8.01
N SER A 80 -2.92 -6.08 8.69
CA SER A 80 -3.50 -7.15 9.50
C SER A 80 -3.80 -8.41 8.69
N PHE A 81 -4.40 -8.27 7.50
CA PHE A 81 -4.63 -9.42 6.61
C PHE A 81 -3.32 -10.04 6.12
N CYS A 82 -2.32 -9.22 5.80
CA CYS A 82 -1.01 -9.73 5.42
C CYS A 82 -0.39 -10.58 6.53
N LEU A 83 -0.41 -10.07 7.77
CA LEU A 83 0.17 -10.73 8.93
C LEU A 83 -0.61 -11.96 9.39
N PHE A 84 -1.92 -11.98 9.17
CA PHE A 84 -2.74 -13.16 9.44
C PHE A 84 -2.35 -14.34 8.54
N LEU A 85 -1.96 -14.05 7.30
CA LEU A 85 -1.58 -15.08 6.32
C LEU A 85 -0.14 -15.54 6.49
N ARG A 86 0.82 -14.62 6.67
CA ARG A 86 2.22 -14.95 6.98
C ARG A 86 2.90 -13.84 7.82
N PRO A 87 3.86 -14.19 8.68
CA PRO A 87 4.71 -13.19 9.34
C PRO A 87 5.36 -12.24 8.34
N TRP A 88 5.64 -11.01 8.75
CA TRP A 88 6.28 -10.01 7.89
C TRP A 88 7.61 -10.54 7.34
N TYR A 89 7.72 -10.67 6.02
CA TYR A 89 8.86 -11.30 5.33
C TYR A 89 9.20 -12.74 5.80
N GLY A 90 8.26 -13.43 6.45
CA GLY A 90 8.47 -14.78 7.00
C GLY A 90 9.32 -14.83 8.27
N VAL A 91 9.60 -13.68 8.89
CA VAL A 91 10.42 -13.59 10.10
C VAL A 91 9.58 -13.97 11.32
N ILE A 92 9.92 -15.10 11.94
CA ILE A 92 9.23 -15.63 13.13
C ILE A 92 9.92 -15.28 14.45
N SER A 93 11.20 -14.90 14.40
CA SER A 93 11.99 -14.48 15.56
C SER A 93 12.75 -13.20 15.23
N PRO A 94 12.64 -12.13 16.04
CA PRO A 94 11.80 -12.04 17.24
C PRO A 94 10.30 -12.04 16.90
N SER A 95 9.45 -12.56 17.79
CA SER A 95 8.01 -12.73 17.55
C SER A 95 7.27 -11.41 17.27
N TRP A 96 7.80 -10.30 17.77
CA TRP A 96 7.26 -8.95 17.57
C TRP A 96 7.71 -8.29 16.26
N PHE A 97 8.58 -8.93 15.44
CA PHE A 97 9.10 -8.35 14.20
C PHE A 97 8.00 -7.88 13.24
N SER A 98 6.85 -8.57 13.25
CA SER A 98 5.70 -8.22 12.41
C SER A 98 5.09 -6.83 12.70
N ILE A 99 5.40 -6.21 13.84
CA ILE A 99 5.03 -4.82 14.16
C ILE A 99 5.58 -3.85 13.11
N TYR A 100 6.77 -4.10 12.56
CA TYR A 100 7.33 -3.28 11.48
C TYR A 100 6.46 -3.27 10.23
N GLY A 101 5.78 -4.37 9.91
CA GLY A 101 4.84 -4.41 8.78
C GLY A 101 3.62 -3.52 9.00
N ILE A 102 3.06 -3.53 10.21
CA ILE A 102 1.96 -2.63 10.59
C ILE A 102 2.44 -1.17 10.51
N LEU A 103 3.60 -0.86 11.09
CA LEU A 103 4.16 0.48 11.08
C LEU A 103 4.44 0.97 9.65
N ALA A 104 5.03 0.13 8.81
CA ALA A 104 5.38 0.47 7.43
C ALA A 104 4.13 0.82 6.60
N LEU A 105 3.06 0.02 6.71
CA LEU A 105 1.82 0.28 6.00
C LEU A 105 1.03 1.43 6.62
N PHE A 106 1.04 1.59 7.95
CA PHE A 106 0.46 2.75 8.62
C PHE A 106 1.07 4.06 8.10
N VAL A 107 2.41 4.14 8.03
CA VAL A 107 3.11 5.32 7.52
C VAL A 107 2.80 5.56 6.04
N LEU A 108 2.67 4.50 5.23
CA LEU A 108 2.20 4.62 3.85
C LEU A 108 0.80 5.24 3.79
N GLY A 109 -0.14 4.73 4.59
CA GLY A 109 -1.50 5.27 4.69
C GLY A 109 -1.51 6.72 5.15
N LEU A 110 -0.64 7.09 6.09
CA LEU A 110 -0.50 8.46 6.58
C LEU A 110 -0.06 9.41 5.48
N TRP A 111 0.94 9.06 4.67
CA TRP A 111 1.38 9.90 3.55
C TRP A 111 0.31 10.08 2.47
N VAL A 112 -0.42 9.01 2.14
CA VAL A 112 -1.56 9.09 1.21
C VAL A 112 -2.65 10.02 1.77
N GLU A 113 -2.95 9.91 3.07
CA GLU A 113 -3.97 10.73 3.72
C GLU A 113 -3.57 12.21 3.81
N LEU A 114 -2.32 12.51 4.19
CA LEU A 114 -1.80 13.87 4.39
C LEU A 114 -1.74 14.67 3.09
N LEU A 115 -1.37 14.02 1.99
CA LEU A 115 -1.17 14.67 0.69
C LEU A 115 -2.34 14.47 -0.27
N GLN A 116 -3.48 13.96 0.21
CA GLN A 116 -4.68 13.76 -0.60
C GLN A 116 -5.11 15.07 -1.32
N GLY A 117 -5.51 14.96 -2.59
CA GLY A 117 -5.86 16.10 -3.43
C GLY A 117 -4.73 16.48 -4.38
N ARG A 118 -4.23 17.72 -4.33
CA ARG A 118 -3.25 18.24 -5.31
C ARG A 118 -1.94 17.45 -5.31
N TRP A 119 -1.51 16.95 -4.16
CA TRP A 119 -0.21 16.30 -3.96
C TRP A 119 -0.29 14.78 -3.83
N GLU A 120 -1.42 14.17 -4.19
CA GLU A 120 -1.66 12.76 -3.86
C GLU A 120 -0.67 11.81 -4.53
N VAL A 121 -0.19 12.15 -5.74
CA VAL A 121 0.85 11.38 -6.44
C VAL A 121 2.17 11.37 -5.65
N VAL A 122 2.54 12.52 -5.07
CA VAL A 122 3.71 12.62 -4.19
C VAL A 122 3.45 11.87 -2.88
N GLY A 123 2.23 11.93 -2.34
CA GLY A 123 1.80 11.14 -1.19
C GLY A 123 1.98 9.63 -1.38
N GLY A 124 1.57 9.10 -2.54
CA GLY A 124 1.79 7.70 -2.87
C GLY A 124 3.27 7.33 -2.98
N GLY A 125 4.06 8.19 -3.65
CA GLY A 125 5.50 7.99 -3.79
C GLY A 125 6.23 7.99 -2.44
N LEU A 126 5.99 8.99 -1.60
CA LEU A 126 6.55 9.05 -0.24
C LEU A 126 6.05 7.89 0.61
N GLY A 127 4.78 7.52 0.49
CA GLY A 127 4.20 6.40 1.22
C GLY A 127 4.94 5.09 0.94
N ASN A 128 5.18 4.75 -0.33
CA ASN A 128 5.92 3.53 -0.69
C ASN A 128 7.40 3.63 -0.31
N LEU A 129 8.02 4.81 -0.49
CA LEU A 129 9.42 5.05 -0.11
C LEU A 129 9.66 4.84 1.38
N PHE A 130 8.81 5.41 2.25
CA PHE A 130 8.91 5.21 3.69
C PHE A 130 8.55 3.78 4.11
N CYS A 131 7.58 3.15 3.44
CA CYS A 131 7.27 1.73 3.66
C CYS A 131 8.50 0.83 3.42
N LEU A 132 9.21 1.07 2.31
CA LEU A 132 10.46 0.38 1.98
C LEU A 132 11.56 0.70 3.00
N GLY A 133 11.73 1.97 3.34
CA GLY A 133 12.74 2.41 4.31
C GLY A 133 12.56 1.74 5.69
N ILE A 134 11.34 1.73 6.22
CA ILE A 134 11.04 1.05 7.50
C ILE A 134 11.32 -0.46 7.39
N THR A 135 10.93 -1.08 6.27
CA THR A 135 11.17 -2.51 6.03
C THR A 135 12.68 -2.82 5.98
N TRP A 136 13.47 -2.01 5.28
CA TRP A 136 14.91 -2.18 5.22
C TRP A 136 15.60 -1.95 6.56
N LEU A 137 15.18 -0.92 7.32
CA LEU A 137 15.71 -0.70 8.67
C LEU A 137 15.42 -1.90 9.58
N ALA A 138 14.20 -2.46 9.50
CA ALA A 138 13.85 -3.66 10.26
C ALA A 138 14.74 -4.86 9.89
N LEU A 139 14.88 -5.17 8.61
CA LEU A 139 15.70 -6.30 8.14
C LEU A 139 17.19 -6.07 8.42
N GLY A 140 17.67 -4.85 8.23
CA GLY A 140 19.07 -4.49 8.42
C GLY A 140 19.51 -4.50 9.88
N LEU A 141 18.68 -3.99 10.78
CA LEU A 141 19.00 -3.94 12.21
C LEU A 141 18.87 -5.31 12.90
N HIS A 142 17.88 -6.12 12.52
CA HIS A 142 17.57 -7.37 13.24
C HIS A 142 18.08 -8.64 12.55
N LEU A 143 18.25 -8.62 11.23
CA LEU A 143 18.71 -9.79 10.47
C LEU A 143 20.03 -9.53 9.75
N HIS A 144 20.60 -8.33 9.86
CA HIS A 144 21.81 -7.90 9.16
C HIS A 144 21.72 -8.04 7.63
N VAL A 145 20.50 -8.01 7.07
CA VAL A 145 20.24 -8.08 5.63
C VAL A 145 19.97 -6.68 5.09
N TRP A 146 20.93 -6.13 4.36
CA TRP A 146 20.84 -4.81 3.74
C TRP A 146 20.75 -4.92 2.22
N ALA A 147 20.13 -3.91 1.59
CA ALA A 147 20.25 -3.74 0.15
C ALA A 147 21.70 -3.36 -0.22
N PRO A 148 22.25 -3.89 -1.33
CA PRO A 148 23.60 -3.52 -1.74
C PRO A 148 23.68 -2.02 -2.02
N ALA A 149 24.64 -1.32 -1.41
CA ALA A 149 24.74 0.14 -1.44
C ALA A 149 24.67 0.75 -2.86
N LYS A 150 25.28 0.07 -3.84
CA LYS A 150 25.24 0.48 -5.26
C LYS A 150 23.84 0.59 -5.86
N PHE A 151 22.87 -0.19 -5.36
CA PHE A 151 21.49 -0.21 -5.86
C PHE A 151 20.51 0.58 -5.00
N VAL A 152 20.92 1.03 -3.81
CA VAL A 152 20.05 1.75 -2.87
C VAL A 152 19.41 2.99 -3.51
N PRO A 153 20.16 3.91 -4.17
CA PRO A 153 19.54 5.11 -4.77
C PRO A 153 18.51 4.76 -5.84
N LEU A 154 18.82 3.76 -6.68
CA LEU A 154 17.93 3.31 -7.74
C LEU A 154 16.65 2.69 -7.18
N LEU A 155 16.76 1.85 -6.15
CA LEU A 155 15.62 1.19 -5.50
C LEU A 155 14.74 2.19 -4.74
N LEU A 156 15.32 3.21 -4.11
CA LEU A 156 14.55 4.29 -3.48
C LEU A 156 13.78 5.10 -4.53
N LEU A 157 14.42 5.46 -5.64
CA LEU A 157 13.77 6.16 -6.75
C LEU A 157 12.66 5.30 -7.36
N ALA A 158 12.93 4.02 -7.61
CA ALA A 158 11.95 3.08 -8.13
C ALA A 158 10.75 2.93 -7.18
N SER A 159 11.00 2.87 -5.86
CA SER A 159 9.95 2.84 -4.83
C SER A 159 9.04 4.05 -4.90
N PHE A 160 9.63 5.25 -4.99
CA PHE A 160 8.87 6.48 -5.14
C PHE A 160 8.03 6.49 -6.42
N LEU A 161 8.65 6.15 -7.56
CA LEU A 161 7.95 6.12 -8.85
C LEU A 161 6.84 5.07 -8.87
N SER A 162 7.10 3.89 -8.32
CA SER A 162 6.09 2.83 -8.15
C SER A 162 4.90 3.34 -7.36
N GLY A 163 5.13 3.96 -6.19
CA GLY A 163 4.08 4.55 -5.38
C GLY A 163 3.27 5.62 -6.12
N ALA A 164 3.94 6.52 -6.84
CA ALA A 164 3.30 7.54 -7.67
C ALA A 164 2.41 6.92 -8.76
N VAL A 165 2.90 5.91 -9.47
CA VAL A 165 2.14 5.15 -10.47
C VAL A 165 0.93 4.47 -9.82
N GLY A 166 1.07 3.94 -8.61
CA GLY A 166 -0.04 3.35 -7.85
C GLY A 166 -1.22 4.32 -7.66
N VAL A 167 -0.94 5.59 -7.36
CA VAL A 167 -1.98 6.62 -7.24
C VAL A 167 -2.63 6.93 -8.59
N LEU A 168 -1.85 6.98 -9.67
CA LEU A 168 -2.40 7.20 -11.02
C LEU A 168 -3.33 6.06 -11.44
N LEU A 169 -2.93 4.81 -11.18
CA LEU A 169 -3.77 3.63 -11.41
C LEU A 169 -5.06 3.70 -10.58
N ALA A 170 -4.95 4.07 -9.30
CA ALA A 170 -6.12 4.24 -8.42
C ALA A 170 -7.11 5.28 -8.99
N ARG A 171 -6.61 6.40 -9.53
CA ARG A 171 -7.46 7.41 -10.19
C ARG A 171 -8.18 6.85 -11.42
N VAL A 172 -7.48 6.12 -12.29
CA VAL A 172 -8.07 5.52 -13.49
C VAL A 172 -9.18 4.54 -13.09
N VAL A 173 -8.89 3.63 -12.16
CA VAL A 173 -9.87 2.66 -11.66
C VAL A 173 -11.04 3.37 -10.98
N GLY A 174 -10.77 4.36 -10.13
CA GLY A 174 -11.79 5.17 -9.47
C GLY A 174 -12.67 5.93 -10.47
N GLY A 175 -12.11 6.41 -11.58
CA GLY A 175 -12.86 7.03 -12.67
C GLY A 175 -13.78 6.07 -13.41
N LEU A 176 -13.36 4.81 -13.63
CA LEU A 176 -14.20 3.78 -14.25
C LEU A 176 -15.35 3.35 -13.32
N VAL A 177 -15.05 3.18 -12.04
CA VAL A 177 -16.05 2.80 -11.02
C VAL A 177 -17.02 3.97 -10.75
N GLY A 178 -16.50 5.19 -10.64
CA GLY A 178 -17.27 6.41 -10.41
C GLY A 178 -18.05 6.90 -11.63
N GLY A 179 -17.51 6.76 -12.84
CA GLY A 179 -18.21 7.06 -14.10
C GLY A 179 -19.45 6.19 -14.29
N SER A 180 -19.41 4.95 -13.81
CA SER A 180 -20.57 4.05 -13.74
C SER A 180 -21.65 4.52 -12.74
N ALA A 181 -21.28 5.31 -11.73
CA ALA A 181 -22.20 5.89 -10.75
C ALA A 181 -22.73 7.28 -11.17
N ILE A 182 -21.94 8.08 -11.90
CA ILE A 182 -22.36 9.38 -12.44
C ILE A 182 -23.45 9.20 -13.51
N MET A 183 -23.39 8.13 -14.31
CA MET A 183 -24.45 7.81 -15.27
C MET A 183 -25.78 7.43 -14.61
N LYS A 184 -25.79 7.01 -13.33
CA LYS A 184 -27.04 6.75 -12.55
C LYS A 184 -27.64 8.00 -11.89
N ARG A 185 -26.89 9.10 -11.75
CA ARG A 185 -27.43 10.38 -11.25
C ARG A 185 -28.10 11.22 -12.35
N SER A 186 -27.75 10.99 -13.62
CA SER A 186 -28.28 11.76 -14.75
C SER A 186 -29.69 11.34 -15.21
N TYR A 187 -30.25 10.25 -14.69
CA TYR A 187 -31.61 9.75 -15.03
C TYR A 187 -32.63 9.93 -13.88
N ARG A 188 -32.30 10.70 -12.85
CA ARG A 188 -33.22 11.09 -11.76
C ARG A 188 -33.33 12.61 -11.62
N GLY A 189 -33.26 13.32 -12.75
CA GLY A 189 -33.66 14.72 -12.88
C GLY A 189 -35.07 14.81 -13.42
#